data_AF-A0A1B2YNI9-F1
#
_entry.id   AF-A0A1B2YNI9-F1
#
_cell.length_a   1.000
_cell.length_b   1.000
_cell.length_c   1.000
_cell.angle_alpha   90.00
_cell.angle_beta   90.00
_cell.angle_gamma   90.00
#
_symmetry.space_group_name_H-M   'P 1'
#
loop_
_entity.id
_entity.type
_entity.pdbx_description
1 polymer ?
#
loop_
_entity_poly.entity_id
_entity_poly.type
_entity_poly.pdbx_seq_one_letter_code
_entity_poly.pdbx_strand_id
1 'polypeptide(L)'
;MREFEIINTKEFVKEILESTKLFRYECSDKNNDPSKKSREVLEILDNEALLLDEKPNLWIGYNAFNQMLHNTLKKSFSQQERLDKKLFDAVYEMA
;
A
#
# COMPACT_ATOMS: atom_id res chain seq x y z
N MET A 1 6.81 3.34 19.61
CA MET A 1 5.80 3.17 18.55
C MET A 1 5.29 1.74 18.68
N ARG A 2 3.98 1.48 18.63
CA ARG A 2 3.48 0.10 18.70
C ARG A 2 3.95 -0.66 17.46
N GLU A 3 4.50 -1.85 17.64
CA GLU A 3 4.85 -2.76 16.55
C GLU A 3 3.55 -3.40 16.04
N PHE A 4 3.04 -2.91 14.91
CA PHE A 4 1.91 -3.53 14.23
C PHE A 4 2.41 -4.48 13.17
N GLU A 5 2.30 -5.77 13.46
CA GLU A 5 2.58 -6.82 12.48
C GLU A 5 1.39 -6.97 11.53
N ILE A 6 1.64 -6.86 10.22
CA ILE A 6 0.67 -7.21 9.19
C ILE A 6 0.66 -8.73 9.04
N ILE A 7 -0.31 -9.38 9.66
CA ILE A 7 -0.49 -10.85 9.58
C ILE A 7 -0.95 -11.26 8.16
N ASN A 8 -1.75 -10.42 7.51
CA ASN A 8 -2.28 -10.66 6.17
C ASN A 8 -2.02 -9.46 5.24
N THR A 9 -0.92 -9.52 4.49
CA THR A 9 -0.48 -8.44 3.60
C THR A 9 -1.48 -8.14 2.48
N LYS A 10 -2.19 -9.16 1.98
CA LYS A 10 -3.21 -8.99 0.94
C LYS A 10 -4.43 -8.22 1.46
N GLU A 11 -4.88 -8.56 2.65
CA GLU A 11 -6.03 -7.91 3.29
C GLU A 11 -5.72 -6.46 3.64
N PHE A 12 -4.52 -6.20 4.18
CA PHE A 12 -4.03 -4.85 4.40
C PHE A 12 -4.02 -4.02 3.11
N VAL A 13 -3.43 -4.54 2.02
CA VAL A 13 -3.38 -3.84 0.73
C VAL A 13 -4.80 -3.57 0.21
N LYS A 14 -5.73 -4.51 0.40
CA LYS A 14 -7.12 -4.34 -0.01
C LYS A 14 -7.81 -3.23 0.79
N GLU A 15 -7.69 -3.24 2.11
CA GLU A 15 -8.33 -2.28 3.00
C GLU A 15 -7.81 -0.85 2.78
N ILE A 16 -6.50 -0.69 2.62
CA ILE A 16 -5.91 0.61 2.25
C ILE A 16 -6.44 1.11 0.91
N LEU A 17 -6.59 0.24 -0.09
CA LEU A 17 -7.12 0.63 -1.40
C LEU A 17 -8.61 0.98 -1.35
N GLU A 18 -9.40 0.32 -0.51
CA GLU A 18 -10.81 0.66 -0.29
C GLU A 18 -10.95 2.05 0.35
N SER A 19 -10.13 2.36 1.36
CA SER A 19 -10.13 3.64 2.07
C SER A 19 -9.56 4.79 1.21
N THR A 20 -8.41 4.57 0.58
CA THR A 20 -7.70 5.63 -0.16
C THR A 20 -8.24 5.83 -1.57
N LYS A 21 -8.77 4.77 -2.20
CA LYS A 21 -9.19 4.73 -3.62
C LYS A 21 -8.06 5.11 -4.58
N LEU A 22 -6.81 4.80 -4.23
CA LEU A 22 -5.62 5.09 -5.07
C LEU A 22 -5.70 4.40 -6.44
N PHE A 23 -6.10 3.13 -6.44
CA PHE A 23 -6.39 2.32 -7.62
C PHE A 23 -7.22 1.10 -7.22
N ARG A 24 -7.70 0.33 -8.21
CA ARG A 24 -8.49 -0.88 -7.95
C ARG A 24 -7.59 -2.03 -7.52
N TYR A 25 -7.93 -2.69 -6.41
CA TYR A 25 -7.22 -3.89 -5.97
C TYR A 25 -7.29 -5.01 -7.01
N GLU A 26 -8.47 -5.27 -7.55
CA GLU A 26 -8.77 -6.40 -8.44
C GLU A 26 -8.35 -6.17 -9.89
N CYS A 27 -8.04 -7.26 -10.58
CA CYS A 27 -7.68 -7.23 -11.99
C CYS A 27 -8.89 -6.97 -12.93
N SER A 28 -10.08 -7.48 -12.60
CA SER A 28 -11.33 -7.20 -13.34
C SER A 28 -12.57 -7.50 -12.50
N ASP A 29 -13.76 -7.08 -12.96
CA ASP A 29 -15.05 -7.39 -12.28
C ASP A 29 -15.35 -8.89 -12.14
N LYS A 30 -14.66 -9.72 -12.92
CA LYS A 30 -14.79 -11.19 -12.88
C LYS A 30 -13.60 -11.87 -12.20
N ASN A 31 -12.50 -11.13 -11.98
CA ASN A 31 -11.29 -11.67 -11.39
C ASN A 31 -10.86 -10.84 -10.17
N ASN A 32 -11.08 -11.42 -9.00
CA ASN A 32 -10.76 -10.85 -7.70
C ASN A 32 -9.26 -10.95 -7.35
N ASP A 33 -8.44 -11.52 -8.23
CA ASP A 33 -7.00 -11.55 -8.07
C ASP A 33 -6.41 -10.13 -8.03
N PRO A 34 -5.32 -9.93 -7.29
CA PRO A 34 -4.63 -8.65 -7.23
C PRO A 34 -4.22 -8.20 -8.64
N SER A 35 -4.52 -6.95 -8.95
CA SER A 35 -4.09 -6.25 -10.15
C SER A 35 -2.56 -6.21 -10.23
N LYS A 36 -2.01 -5.89 -11.40
CA LYS A 36 -0.56 -5.74 -11.56
C LYS A 36 0.04 -4.78 -10.53
N LYS A 37 -0.64 -3.66 -10.26
CA LYS A 37 -0.18 -2.67 -9.27
C LYS A 37 -0.28 -3.19 -7.85
N SER A 38 -1.34 -3.93 -7.53
CA SER A 38 -1.52 -4.55 -6.21
C SER A 38 -0.43 -5.60 -5.94
N ARG A 39 -0.06 -6.38 -6.96
CA ARG A 39 1.06 -7.34 -6.87
C ARG A 39 2.39 -6.63 -6.65
N GLU A 40 2.64 -5.55 -7.39
CA GLU A 40 3.85 -4.74 -7.23
C GLU A 40 3.94 -4.12 -5.82
N VAL A 41 2.84 -3.64 -5.23
CA VAL A 41 2.84 -3.19 -3.82
C VAL A 41 3.20 -4.34 -2.86
N LEU A 42 2.61 -5.52 -3.06
CA LEU A 42 2.90 -6.70 -2.22
C LEU A 42 4.39 -7.09 -2.35
N GLU A 43 4.93 -7.09 -3.56
CA GLU A 43 6.35 -7.39 -3.81
C GLU A 43 7.27 -6.36 -3.14
N ILE A 44 6.96 -5.06 -3.24
CA ILE A 44 7.75 -4.02 -2.57
C ILE A 44 7.73 -4.22 -1.06
N LEU A 45 6.54 -4.46 -0.50
CA LEU A 45 6.36 -4.67 0.93
C LEU A 45 7.15 -5.90 1.43
N ASP A 46 7.06 -7.03 0.73
CA ASP A 46 7.77 -8.26 1.10
C ASP A 46 9.30 -8.07 0.97
N ASN A 47 9.76 -7.37 -0.06
CA ASN A 47 11.18 -7.08 -0.27
C ASN A 47 11.74 -6.10 0.78
N GLU A 48 11.01 -5.05 1.13
CA GLU A 48 11.43 -4.10 2.17
C GLU A 48 11.50 -4.77 3.54
N ALA A 49 10.50 -5.58 3.89
CA ALA A 49 10.51 -6.37 5.12
C ALA A 49 11.74 -7.29 5.19
N LEU A 50 12.04 -8.01 4.10
CA LEU A 50 13.22 -8.86 4.01
C LEU A 50 14.53 -8.06 4.12
N LEU A 51 14.63 -6.90 3.48
CA LEU A 51 15.83 -6.06 3.51
C LEU A 51 16.11 -5.45 4.88
N LEU A 52 15.05 -5.15 5.63
CA LEU A 52 15.14 -4.57 6.98
C LEU A 52 15.27 -5.64 8.07
N ASP A 53 15.17 -6.93 7.73
CA ASP A 53 15.06 -8.06 8.67
C ASP A 53 13.92 -7.86 9.68
N GLU A 54 12.84 -7.23 9.22
CA GLU A 54 11.64 -6.98 9.99
C GLU A 54 10.45 -7.75 9.41
N LYS A 55 9.44 -7.98 10.23
CA LYS A 55 8.16 -8.46 9.72
C LYS A 55 7.44 -7.32 8.99
N PRO A 56 6.62 -7.64 7.97
CA PRO A 56 5.69 -6.69 7.38
C PRO A 56 4.94 -5.91 8.45
N ASN A 57 5.05 -4.58 8.42
CA ASN A 57 4.37 -3.68 9.34
C ASN A 57 3.68 -2.55 8.59
N LEU A 58 2.82 -1.82 9.30
CA LEU A 58 2.02 -0.73 8.72
C LEU A 58 2.86 0.32 7.98
N TRP A 59 4.05 0.65 8.51
CA TRP A 59 4.93 1.67 7.93
C TRP A 59 5.66 1.18 6.68
N ILE A 60 6.06 -0.08 6.64
CA ILE A 60 6.57 -0.73 5.41
C ILE A 60 5.44 -0.75 4.36
N GLY A 61 4.22 -1.07 4.77
CA GLY A 61 3.05 -1.00 3.91
C GLY A 61 2.80 0.40 3.34
N TYR A 62 2.88 1.43 4.18
CA TYR A 62 2.82 2.83 3.77
C TYR A 62 3.91 3.15 2.72
N ASN A 63 5.17 2.79 2.99
CA ASN A 63 6.28 3.04 2.08
C ASN A 63 6.07 2.36 0.72
N ALA A 64 5.59 1.12 0.70
CA ALA A 64 5.29 0.40 -0.52
C ALA A 64 4.23 1.10 -1.38
N PHE A 65 3.15 1.58 -0.76
CA PHE A 65 2.15 2.38 -1.46
C PHE A 65 2.68 3.73 -1.91
N ASN A 66 3.54 4.36 -1.12
CA ASN A 66 4.11 5.65 -1.45
C ASN A 66 5.06 5.56 -2.65
N GLN A 67 5.87 4.50 -2.70
CA GLN A 67 6.71 4.19 -3.85
C GLN A 67 5.86 4.00 -5.13
N MET A 68 4.74 3.28 -5.04
CA MET A 68 3.79 3.12 -6.14
C MET A 68 3.18 4.47 -6.56
N LEU A 69 2.81 5.33 -5.62
CA LEU A 69 2.23 6.66 -5.86
C LEU A 69 3.20 7.60 -6.59
N HIS A 70 4.48 7.62 -6.20
CA HIS A 70 5.46 8.54 -6.75
C HIS A 70 6.12 8.04 -8.04
N ASN A 71 6.33 6.73 -8.18
CA ASN A 71 7.09 6.17 -9.31
C ASN A 71 6.21 5.62 -10.43
N THR A 72 5.05 5.04 -10.09
CA THR A 72 4.23 4.29 -11.05
C THR A 72 2.96 5.05 -11.42
N LEU A 73 2.34 5.78 -10.47
CA LEU A 73 1.18 6.59 -10.76
C LEU A 73 1.58 7.92 -11.40
N LYS A 74 1.15 8.14 -12.66
CA LYS A 74 1.33 9.40 -13.40
C LYS A 74 0.41 10.50 -12.85
N LYS A 75 0.71 11.01 -11.65
CA LYS A 75 -0.02 12.08 -10.94
C LYS A 75 0.84 13.35 -10.89
N SER A 76 0.19 14.52 -10.85
CA SER A 76 0.93 15.77 -10.59
C SER A 76 1.45 15.80 -9.16
N PHE A 77 2.46 16.63 -8.89
CA PHE A 77 3.00 16.81 -7.54
C PHE A 77 1.92 17.13 -6.50
N SER A 78 1.01 18.07 -6.80
CA SER A 78 -0.12 18.42 -5.93
C SER A 78 -1.11 17.27 -5.70
N GLN A 79 -1.29 16.41 -6.69
CA GLN A 79 -2.13 15.22 -6.54
C GLN A 79 -1.43 14.16 -5.70
N GLN A 80 -0.11 13.99 -5.87
CA GLN A 80 0.69 13.10 -5.06
C GLN A 80 0.66 13.53 -3.60
N GLU A 81 0.94 14.80 -3.28
CA GLU A 81 0.88 15.33 -1.92
C GLU A 81 -0.48 15.05 -1.23
N ARG A 82 -1.59 15.32 -1.92
CA ARG A 82 -2.92 15.07 -1.36
C ARG A 82 -3.19 13.58 -1.13
N LEU A 83 -2.75 12.73 -2.04
CA LEU A 83 -2.95 11.28 -1.96
C LEU A 83 -2.04 10.63 -0.92
N ASP A 84 -0.80 11.12 -0.80
CA ASP A 84 0.19 10.73 0.19
C ASP A 84 -0.33 11.05 1.60
N LYS A 85 -0.82 12.28 1.82
CA LYS A 85 -1.45 12.64 3.08
C LYS A 85 -2.63 11.71 3.42
N LYS A 86 -3.50 11.43 2.44
CA LYS A 86 -4.64 10.52 2.65
C LYS A 86 -4.20 9.09 2.98
N LEU A 87 -3.12 8.62 2.34
CA LEU A 87 -2.53 7.31 2.60
C LEU A 87 -1.94 7.26 4.01
N PHE A 88 -1.19 8.29 4.40
CA PHE A 88 -0.65 8.43 5.74
C PHE A 88 -1.75 8.39 6.79
N ASP A 89 -2.79 9.22 6.63
CA ASP A 89 -3.92 9.28 7.56
C ASP A 89 -4.59 7.90 7.71
N ALA A 90 -4.82 7.19 6.59
CA ALA A 90 -5.44 5.86 6.61
C ALA A 90 -4.58 4.81 7.32
N VAL A 91 -3.26 4.82 7.12
CA VAL A 91 -2.34 3.90 7.81
C VAL A 91 -2.22 4.27 9.29
N TYR A 92 -2.21 5.57 9.61
CA TYR A 92 -2.12 6.06 10.99
C TYR A 92 -3.35 5.70 11.81
N GLU A 93 -4.55 5.74 11.22
CA GLU A 93 -5.79 5.31 11.87
C GLU A 93 -5.81 3.80 12.21
N MET A 94 -4.96 3.00 11.56
CA MET A 94 -4.81 1.55 11.83
C MET A 94 -3.79 1.23 12.93
N ALA A 95 -2.97 2.20 13.37
CA ALA A 95 -1.91 2.06 14.39
C ALA A 95 -2.38 2.54 15.80
#